data_AF-A0A2W6V130-F1
#
_entry.id   AF-A0A2W6V130-F1
#
_cell.length_a   1.000
_cell.length_b   1.000
_cell.length_c   1.000
_cell.angle_alpha   90.00
_cell.angle_beta   90.00
_cell.angle_gamma   90.00
#
_symmetry.space_group_name_H-M   'P 1'
#
loop_
_entity.id
_entity.type
_entity.pdbx_description
1 polymer ?
#
loop_
_entity_poly.entity_id
_entity_poly.type
_entity_poly.pdbx_seq_one_letter_code
_entity_poly.pdbx_strand_id
1 'polypeptide(L)'
;MAVSKGAQARQMKAMFEGLTGQKIPDYTAEHPDTRAMLRFLFPGKSDRFPIATGLAAKKLGVSQGTVQRWIRGAQNPRAAITKEITKRVRQSVTTQRGRGQLAKRVQAQLPNRQRTIRINALQGPSSDPNDKKYVAERFSNLDMSPFEQQQLYDAWVQGGDAGATDYLTGIYDTRYVDGWQFHGIKGVEWR
;
A
#
# COMPACT_ATOMS: atom_id res chain seq x y z
N MET A 1 3.03 23.61 -2.35
CA MET A 1 3.70 23.16 -3.60
C MET A 1 3.22 21.76 -3.94
N ALA A 2 2.93 21.47 -5.21
CA ALA A 2 2.54 20.11 -5.61
C ALA A 2 3.71 19.14 -5.41
N VAL A 3 3.48 18.07 -4.65
CA VAL A 3 4.44 16.98 -4.48
C VAL A 3 4.78 16.39 -5.85
N SER A 4 6.07 16.21 -6.17
CA SER A 4 6.47 15.67 -7.48
C SER A 4 5.88 14.27 -7.70
N LYS A 5 5.64 13.87 -8.96
CA LYS A 5 5.11 12.52 -9.28
C LYS A 5 5.95 11.40 -8.66
N GLY A 6 7.28 11.57 -8.63
CA GLY A 6 8.19 10.62 -7.98
C GLY A 6 8.03 10.57 -6.46
N ALA A 7 7.80 11.73 -5.81
CA ALA A 7 7.51 11.77 -4.38
C ALA A 7 6.13 11.18 -4.05
N GLN A 8 5.11 11.43 -4.88
CA GLN A 8 3.79 10.80 -4.75
C GLN A 8 3.87 9.26 -4.88
N ALA A 9 4.61 8.75 -5.86
CA ALA A 9 4.80 7.31 -6.03
C ALA A 9 5.54 6.66 -4.85
N ARG A 10 6.52 7.36 -4.27
CA ARG A 10 7.23 6.90 -3.05
C ARG A 10 6.31 6.90 -1.84
N GLN A 11 5.52 7.95 -1.63
CA GLN A 11 4.55 8.02 -0.55
C GLN A 11 3.48 6.93 -0.69
N MET A 12 2.94 6.71 -1.89
CA MET A 12 2.01 5.63 -2.19
C MET A 12 2.58 4.26 -1.82
N LYS A 13 3.81 3.99 -2.23
CA LYS A 13 4.49 2.74 -1.88
C LYS A 13 4.65 2.63 -0.36
N ALA A 14 5.15 3.67 0.31
CA ALA A 14 5.38 3.67 1.75
C ALA A 14 4.08 3.46 2.56
N MET A 15 3.01 4.16 2.19
CA MET A 15 1.69 4.03 2.81
C MET A 15 1.11 2.63 2.57
N PHE A 16 1.16 2.15 1.33
CA PHE A 16 0.69 0.81 0.98
C PHE A 16 1.41 -0.28 1.79
N GLU A 17 2.74 -0.28 1.76
CA GLU A 17 3.56 -1.31 2.40
C GLU A 17 3.40 -1.25 3.92
N GLY A 18 3.31 -0.05 4.49
CA GLY A 18 3.11 0.15 5.93
C GLY A 18 1.74 -0.29 6.44
N LEU A 19 0.68 0.09 5.72
CA LEU A 19 -0.68 -0.28 6.12
C LEU A 19 -0.99 -1.75 5.88
N THR A 20 -0.50 -2.32 4.77
CA THR A 20 -0.90 -3.68 4.38
C THR A 20 0.10 -4.76 4.80
N GLY A 21 1.35 -4.37 5.10
CA GLY A 21 2.47 -5.31 5.28
C GLY A 21 2.88 -6.02 3.98
N GLN A 22 2.25 -5.71 2.84
CA GLN A 22 2.53 -6.34 1.55
C GLN A 22 3.44 -5.46 0.72
N LYS A 23 4.43 -6.06 0.06
CA LYS A 23 5.30 -5.35 -0.90
C LYS A 23 4.61 -5.22 -2.25
N ILE A 24 4.68 -4.02 -2.85
CA ILE A 24 4.23 -3.84 -4.23
C ILE A 24 5.32 -4.40 -5.14
N PRO A 25 5.02 -5.37 -6.02
CA PRO A 25 6.00 -5.84 -6.99
C PRO A 25 6.35 -4.71 -7.96
N ASP A 26 7.61 -4.59 -8.38
CA ASP A 26 8.02 -3.59 -9.36
C ASP A 26 7.45 -3.94 -10.74
N TYR A 27 6.23 -3.45 -10.98
CA TYR A 27 5.51 -3.65 -12.22
C TYR A 27 5.92 -2.66 -13.32
N THR A 28 6.83 -1.72 -13.01
CA THR A 28 7.34 -0.68 -13.92
C THR A 28 8.71 -0.99 -14.49
N ALA A 29 9.41 -2.00 -13.96
CA ALA A 29 10.67 -2.49 -14.50
C ALA A 29 10.55 -2.90 -15.99
N GLU A 30 11.66 -2.84 -16.72
CA GLU A 30 11.74 -3.30 -18.13
C GLU A 30 11.32 -4.78 -18.27
N HIS A 31 11.67 -5.58 -17.25
CA HIS A 31 11.29 -6.99 -17.15
C HIS A 31 10.62 -7.26 -15.79
N PRO A 32 9.30 -7.01 -15.64
CA PRO A 32 8.60 -7.21 -14.39
C PRO A 32 8.60 -8.67 -13.95
N ASP A 33 8.87 -8.91 -12.66
CA ASP A 33 8.81 -10.25 -12.07
C ASP A 33 7.36 -10.77 -12.05
N THR A 34 7.05 -11.62 -13.03
CA THR A 34 5.74 -12.25 -13.18
C THR A 34 5.35 -13.05 -11.94
N ARG A 35 6.30 -13.75 -11.30
CA ARG A 35 6.02 -14.56 -10.12
C ARG A 35 5.63 -13.66 -8.94
N ALA A 36 6.35 -12.55 -8.73
CA ALA A 36 6.01 -11.58 -7.69
C ALA A 36 4.64 -10.93 -7.93
N MET A 37 4.34 -10.54 -9.17
CA MET A 37 3.02 -9.99 -9.54
C MET A 37 1.87 -10.99 -9.33
N LEU A 38 2.07 -12.25 -9.70
CA LEU A 38 1.07 -13.30 -9.49
C LEU A 38 0.85 -13.60 -7.99
N ARG A 39 1.93 -13.61 -7.19
CA ARG A 39 1.84 -13.77 -5.72
C ARG A 39 1.06 -12.63 -5.08
N PHE A 40 1.27 -11.40 -5.54
CA PHE A 40 0.56 -10.23 -5.07
C PHE A 40 -0.94 -10.28 -5.42
N LEU A 41 -1.28 -10.58 -6.67
CA LEU A 41 -2.67 -10.57 -7.15
C LEU A 41 -3.48 -11.78 -6.67
N PHE A 42 -2.85 -12.94 -6.59
CA PHE A 42 -3.51 -14.22 -6.31
C PHE A 42 -2.79 -14.94 -5.16
N PRO A 43 -2.78 -14.36 -3.94
CA PRO A 43 -2.11 -14.98 -2.81
C PRO A 43 -2.70 -16.36 -2.57
N GLY A 44 -1.81 -17.34 -2.38
CA GLY A 44 -2.20 -18.69 -2.01
C GLY A 44 -2.42 -18.84 -0.50
N LYS A 45 -2.58 -20.09 -0.06
CA LYS A 45 -2.97 -20.41 1.33
C LYS A 45 -1.79 -20.63 2.27
N SER A 46 -0.58 -20.83 1.75
CA SER A 46 0.61 -21.12 2.56
C SER A 46 1.89 -20.84 1.78
N ASP A 47 3.04 -20.88 2.44
CA ASP A 47 4.34 -20.73 1.76
C ASP A 47 4.65 -21.87 0.79
N ARG A 48 4.14 -23.08 1.06
CA ARG A 48 4.24 -24.22 0.14
C ARG A 48 3.41 -23.99 -1.13
N PHE A 49 2.29 -23.28 -1.01
CA PHE A 49 1.40 -22.93 -2.11
C PHE A 49 1.15 -21.43 -2.13
N PRO A 50 2.16 -20.60 -2.46
CA PRO A 50 2.13 -19.16 -2.23
C PRO A 50 1.27 -18.42 -3.26
N ILE A 51 0.86 -19.09 -4.33
CA ILE A 51 0.06 -18.52 -5.42
C ILE A 51 -1.14 -19.43 -5.68
N ALA A 52 -2.35 -18.87 -5.67
CA ALA A 52 -3.58 -19.55 -6.03
C ALA A 52 -3.67 -19.77 -7.56
N THR A 53 -2.89 -20.71 -8.08
CA THR A 53 -2.71 -20.94 -9.54
C THR A 53 -4.01 -21.20 -10.30
N GLY A 54 -4.97 -21.93 -9.71
CA GLY A 54 -6.29 -22.16 -10.33
C GLY A 54 -7.11 -20.88 -10.48
N LEU A 55 -7.08 -20.00 -9.46
CA LEU A 55 -7.76 -18.70 -9.52
C LEU A 55 -7.09 -17.78 -10.55
N ALA A 56 -5.75 -17.74 -10.55
CA ALA A 56 -4.98 -16.96 -11.51
C ALA A 56 -5.31 -17.40 -12.95
N ALA A 57 -5.30 -18.71 -13.21
CA ALA A 57 -5.66 -19.30 -14.51
C ALA A 57 -7.07 -18.87 -14.96
N LYS A 58 -8.09 -19.05 -14.10
CA LYS A 58 -9.48 -18.63 -14.39
C LYS A 58 -9.58 -17.14 -14.69
N LYS A 59 -8.87 -16.30 -13.92
CA LYS A 59 -8.94 -14.84 -14.04
C LYS A 59 -8.13 -14.29 -15.21
N LEU A 60 -7.14 -15.03 -15.72
CA LEU A 60 -6.28 -14.64 -16.84
C LEU A 60 -6.66 -15.35 -18.15
N GLY A 61 -7.60 -16.31 -18.12
CA GLY A 61 -8.05 -17.04 -19.31
C GLY A 61 -7.03 -18.03 -19.85
N VAL A 62 -6.24 -18.66 -18.98
CA VAL A 62 -5.20 -19.65 -19.34
C VAL A 62 -5.33 -20.92 -18.50
N SER A 63 -4.62 -21.99 -18.87
CA SER A 63 -4.58 -23.21 -18.06
C SER A 63 -3.72 -23.05 -16.80
N GLN A 64 -4.04 -23.81 -15.75
CA GLN A 64 -3.26 -23.81 -14.51
C GLN A 64 -1.79 -24.21 -14.74
N GLY A 65 -1.53 -25.19 -15.63
CA GLY A 65 -0.19 -25.61 -16.00
C GLY A 65 0.63 -24.49 -16.66
N THR A 66 0.00 -23.62 -17.46
CA THR A 66 0.65 -22.43 -18.02
C THR A 66 1.10 -21.46 -16.92
N VAL A 67 0.23 -21.19 -15.93
CA VAL A 67 0.60 -20.35 -14.78
C VAL A 67 1.75 -20.97 -13.98
N GLN A 68 1.73 -22.29 -13.77
CA GLN A 68 2.82 -23.00 -13.07
C GLN A 68 4.15 -22.91 -13.82
N ARG A 69 4.14 -23.00 -15.16
CA ARG A 69 5.35 -22.79 -15.98
C ARG A 69 5.91 -21.39 -15.82
N TRP A 70 5.06 -20.36 -15.79
CA TRP A 70 5.49 -18.98 -15.52
C TRP A 70 6.13 -18.83 -14.14
N ILE A 71 5.53 -19.42 -13.10
CA ILE A 71 6.04 -19.36 -11.73
C ILE A 71 7.42 -20.03 -11.61
N ARG A 72 7.66 -21.11 -12.37
CA ARG A 72 8.94 -21.83 -12.39
C ARG A 72 9.99 -21.18 -13.31
N GLY A 73 9.63 -20.14 -14.06
CA GLY A 73 10.52 -19.53 -15.07
C GLY A 73 10.74 -20.39 -16.31
N ALA A 74 10.00 -21.49 -16.48
CA ALA A 74 10.13 -22.38 -17.64
C ALA A 74 9.56 -21.75 -18.94
N GLN A 75 8.69 -20.75 -18.79
CA GLN A 75 8.11 -20.00 -19.89
C GLN A 75 7.73 -18.60 -19.41
N ASN A 76 7.79 -17.59 -20.27
CA ASN A 76 7.27 -16.26 -19.96
C ASN A 76 5.83 -16.07 -20.50
N PRO A 77 4.99 -15.25 -19.84
CA PRO A 77 3.70 -14.87 -20.41
C PRO A 77 3.88 -14.14 -21.74
N ARG A 78 2.89 -14.27 -22.62
CA ARG A 78 2.82 -13.45 -23.83
C ARG A 78 2.67 -11.98 -23.44
N ALA A 79 3.16 -11.06 -24.26
CA ALA A 79 3.13 -9.62 -23.99
C ALA A 79 1.73 -9.09 -23.60
N ALA A 80 0.66 -9.59 -24.23
CA ALA A 80 -0.71 -9.23 -23.87
C ALA A 80 -1.09 -9.62 -22.43
N ILE A 81 -0.68 -10.81 -21.98
CA ILE A 81 -0.92 -11.28 -20.61
C ILE A 81 -0.05 -10.50 -19.63
N THR A 82 1.22 -10.23 -19.95
CA THR A 82 2.09 -9.40 -19.11
C THR A 82 1.46 -8.02 -18.88
N LYS A 83 0.99 -7.36 -19.93
CA LYS A 83 0.27 -6.08 -19.84
C LYS A 83 -0.95 -6.16 -18.93
N GLU A 84 -1.74 -7.23 -19.04
CA GLU A 84 -2.92 -7.43 -18.19
C GLU A 84 -2.56 -7.67 -16.71
N ILE A 85 -1.51 -8.46 -16.43
CA ILE A 85 -1.00 -8.68 -15.07
C ILE A 85 -0.53 -7.34 -14.48
N THR A 86 0.32 -6.60 -15.19
CA THR A 86 0.81 -5.27 -14.79
C THR A 86 -0.34 -4.29 -14.52
N LYS A 87 -1.33 -4.26 -15.41
CA LYS A 87 -2.53 -3.41 -15.25
C LYS A 87 -3.27 -3.73 -13.95
N ARG A 88 -3.45 -5.01 -13.63
CA ARG A 88 -4.14 -5.45 -12.41
C ARG A 88 -3.35 -5.11 -11.14
N VAL A 89 -2.02 -5.25 -11.16
CA VAL A 89 -1.17 -4.82 -10.03
C VAL A 89 -1.37 -3.34 -9.78
N ARG A 90 -1.23 -2.51 -10.84
CA ARG A 90 -1.44 -1.06 -10.76
C ARG A 90 -2.83 -0.73 -10.20
N GLN A 91 -3.89 -1.33 -10.75
CA GLN A 91 -5.26 -1.07 -10.30
C GLN A 91 -5.50 -1.44 -8.84
N SER A 92 -4.81 -2.46 -8.33
CA SER A 92 -4.95 -2.89 -6.93
C SER A 92 -4.49 -1.82 -5.94
N VAL A 93 -3.55 -0.95 -6.34
CA VAL A 93 -3.01 0.11 -5.46
C VAL A 93 -3.59 1.48 -5.80
N THR A 94 -3.88 1.77 -7.07
CA THR A 94 -4.31 3.10 -7.51
C THR A 94 -5.82 3.32 -7.49
N THR A 95 -6.63 2.26 -7.55
CA THR A 95 -8.10 2.40 -7.59
C THR A 95 -8.72 2.14 -6.22
N GLN A 96 -9.79 2.88 -5.90
CA GLN A 96 -10.57 2.67 -4.68
C GLN A 96 -11.05 1.22 -4.55
N ARG A 97 -11.58 0.63 -5.64
CA ARG A 97 -12.02 -0.77 -5.64
C ARG A 97 -10.87 -1.74 -5.36
N GLY A 98 -9.70 -1.51 -5.96
CA GLY A 98 -8.50 -2.31 -5.73
C GLY A 98 -8.03 -2.24 -4.29
N ARG A 99 -7.89 -1.03 -3.75
CA ARG A 99 -7.53 -0.80 -2.34
C ARG A 99 -8.55 -1.44 -1.41
N GLY A 100 -9.84 -1.31 -1.67
CA GLY A 100 -10.91 -1.92 -0.87
C GLY A 100 -10.81 -3.45 -0.80
N GLN A 101 -10.42 -4.13 -1.89
CA GLN A 101 -10.19 -5.58 -1.86
C GLN A 101 -8.97 -6.01 -1.05
N LEU A 102 -7.96 -5.13 -0.94
CA LEU A 102 -6.77 -5.37 -0.12
C LEU A 102 -7.04 -5.03 1.34
N ALA A 103 -7.65 -3.88 1.60
CA ALA A 103 -8.08 -3.45 2.93
C ALA A 103 -8.95 -4.51 3.60
N LYS A 104 -9.94 -5.09 2.91
CA LYS A 104 -10.75 -6.20 3.47
C LYS A 104 -9.93 -7.40 3.94
N ARG A 105 -8.86 -7.75 3.22
CA ARG A 105 -7.97 -8.87 3.59
C ARG A 105 -7.13 -8.53 4.82
N VAL A 106 -6.63 -7.30 4.89
CA VAL A 106 -5.80 -6.82 6.00
C VAL A 106 -6.64 -6.58 7.25
N GLN A 107 -7.80 -5.93 7.11
CA GLN A 107 -8.76 -5.67 8.18
C GLN A 107 -9.24 -6.96 8.87
N ALA A 108 -9.45 -8.04 8.11
CA ALA A 108 -9.79 -9.34 8.67
C ALA A 108 -8.69 -9.95 9.57
N GLN A 109 -7.46 -9.44 9.48
CA GLN A 109 -6.30 -9.87 10.28
C GLN A 109 -5.91 -8.83 11.33
N LEU A 110 -6.61 -7.68 11.41
CA LEU A 110 -6.31 -6.68 12.42
C LEU A 110 -6.66 -7.23 13.80
N PRO A 111 -5.74 -7.09 14.77
CA PRO A 111 -6.04 -7.53 16.11
C PRO A 111 -7.06 -6.57 16.74
N ASN A 112 -7.99 -7.10 17.53
CA ASN A 112 -8.96 -6.28 18.27
C ASN A 112 -8.33 -5.68 19.53
N ARG A 113 -7.25 -4.90 19.35
CA ARG A 113 -6.54 -4.19 20.42
C ARG A 113 -5.89 -2.92 19.89
N GLN A 114 -5.51 -2.03 20.80
CA GLN A 114 -4.73 -0.84 20.47
C GLN A 114 -3.39 -1.23 19.83
N ARG A 115 -2.97 -0.46 18.83
CA ARG A 115 -1.67 -0.57 18.16
C ARG A 115 -1.09 0.81 17.95
N THR A 116 0.23 0.89 17.96
CA THR A 116 0.94 2.12 17.65
C THR A 116 1.28 2.13 16.16
N ILE A 117 0.87 3.17 15.44
CA ILE A 117 1.42 3.46 14.11
C ILE A 117 2.60 4.40 14.25
N ARG A 118 3.73 4.05 13.64
CA ARG A 118 4.89 4.93 13.53
C ARG A 118 4.95 5.49 12.11
N ILE A 119 5.09 6.80 12.02
CA ILE A 119 5.09 7.55 10.76
C ILE A 119 6.43 8.25 10.61
N ASN A 120 7.11 8.02 9.48
CA ASN A 120 8.30 8.76 9.08
C ASN A 120 7.91 9.79 8.03
N ALA A 121 8.08 11.08 8.35
CA ALA A 121 7.67 12.15 7.46
C ALA A 121 8.41 13.46 7.76
N LEU A 122 8.36 14.37 6.78
CA LEU A 122 8.52 15.80 7.03
C LEU A 122 7.23 16.32 7.68
N GLN A 123 7.29 16.72 8.94
CA GLN A 123 6.10 17.00 9.75
C GLN A 123 6.32 18.10 10.80
N GLY A 124 5.24 18.78 11.19
CA GLY A 124 5.24 19.81 12.23
C GLY A 124 4.02 20.74 12.19
N PRO A 125 3.87 21.67 13.16
CA PRO A 125 2.75 22.60 13.25
C PRO A 125 2.98 23.84 12.36
N SER A 126 3.13 23.62 11.05
CA SER A 126 3.23 24.70 10.07
C SER A 126 2.76 24.20 8.72
N SER A 127 2.00 25.03 8.00
CA SER A 127 1.57 24.76 6.63
C SER A 127 2.67 24.96 5.60
N ASP A 128 3.78 25.63 5.95
CA ASP A 128 4.93 25.79 5.06
C ASP A 128 5.94 24.65 5.29
N PRO A 129 6.16 23.75 4.31
CA PRO A 129 7.16 22.69 4.43
C PRO A 129 8.61 23.20 4.57
N ASN A 130 8.87 24.47 4.26
CA ASN A 130 10.21 25.08 4.38
C ASN A 130 10.44 25.78 5.71
N ASP A 131 9.43 25.81 6.60
CA ASP A 131 9.53 26.40 7.93
C ASP A 131 10.34 25.48 8.84
N LYS A 132 11.68 25.57 8.72
CA LYS A 132 12.63 24.74 9.48
C LYS A 132 12.56 24.93 10.99
N LYS A 133 11.83 25.95 11.48
CA LYS A 133 11.63 26.17 12.91
C LYS A 133 10.61 25.19 13.48
N TYR A 134 9.56 24.88 12.72
CA TYR A 134 8.45 24.05 13.19
C TYR A 134 8.34 22.71 12.46
N VAL A 135 8.82 22.63 11.22
CA VAL A 135 8.80 21.41 10.41
C VAL A 135 10.15 20.72 10.43
N ALA A 136 10.16 19.41 10.71
CA ALA A 136 11.37 18.60 10.57
C ALA A 136 11.06 17.17 10.13
N GLU A 137 12.06 16.56 9.50
CA GLU A 137 12.08 15.14 9.19
C GLU A 137 12.21 14.34 10.50
N ARG A 138 11.18 13.59 10.87
CA ARG A 138 11.22 12.80 12.11
C ARG A 138 10.26 11.62 12.07
N PHE A 139 10.41 10.75 13.05
CA PHE A 139 9.41 9.76 13.39
C PHE A 139 8.40 10.33 14.39
N SER A 140 7.15 9.98 14.21
CA SER A 140 6.07 10.20 15.18
C SER A 140 5.34 8.89 15.43
N ASN A 141 4.79 8.74 16.63
CA ASN A 141 4.05 7.55 17.04
C ASN A 141 2.65 7.97 17.44
N LEU A 142 1.65 7.22 16.99
CA LEU A 142 0.26 7.43 17.37
C LEU A 142 -0.34 6.10 17.79
N ASP A 143 -0.84 6.06 19.02
CA ASP A 143 -1.66 4.95 19.49
C ASP A 143 -3.07 5.05 18.91
N MET A 144 -3.52 3.95 18.32
CA MET A 144 -4.80 3.86 17.63
C MET A 144 -5.63 2.73 18.20
N SER A 145 -6.83 3.08 18.67
CA SER A 145 -7.88 2.13 18.99
C SER A 145 -8.26 1.27 17.78
N PRO A 146 -8.90 0.11 17.97
CA PRO A 146 -9.39 -0.70 16.84
C PRO A 146 -10.28 0.08 15.86
N PHE A 147 -11.11 0.98 16.38
CA PHE A 147 -11.97 1.84 15.56
C PHE A 147 -11.14 2.79 14.69
N GLU A 148 -10.12 3.43 15.25
CA GLU A 148 -9.29 4.36 14.48
C GLU A 148 -8.43 3.64 13.45
N GLN A 149 -7.97 2.43 13.76
CA GLN A 149 -7.29 1.57 12.79
C GLN A 149 -8.21 1.33 11.59
N GLN A 150 -9.46 0.93 11.83
CA GLN A 150 -10.46 0.71 10.78
C GLN A 150 -10.69 1.98 9.94
N GLN A 151 -10.88 3.14 10.60
CA GLN A 151 -11.11 4.42 9.93
C GLN A 151 -9.91 4.86 9.07
N LEU A 152 -8.68 4.60 9.51
CA LEU A 152 -7.49 4.86 8.68
C LEU A 152 -7.50 4.05 7.38
N TYR A 153 -7.84 2.76 7.46
CA TYR A 153 -7.98 1.94 6.25
C TYR A 153 -9.12 2.43 5.37
N ASP A 154 -10.25 2.85 5.95
CA ASP A 154 -11.40 3.33 5.18
C ASP A 154 -11.08 4.66 4.47
N ALA A 155 -10.40 5.58 5.16
CA ALA A 155 -9.87 6.81 4.58
C ALA A 155 -8.88 6.53 3.44
N TRP A 156 -7.98 5.56 3.62
CA TRP A 156 -7.05 5.12 2.59
C TRP A 156 -7.76 4.48 1.38
N VAL A 157 -8.79 3.67 1.60
CA VAL A 157 -9.59 3.08 0.52
C VAL A 157 -10.24 4.20 -0.30
N GLN A 158 -10.93 5.14 0.36
CA GLN A 158 -11.67 6.22 -0.27
C GLN A 158 -10.74 7.22 -0.99
N GLY A 159 -9.80 7.82 -0.26
CA GLY A 159 -8.96 8.93 -0.74
C GLY A 159 -7.56 8.54 -1.19
N GLY A 160 -7.18 7.26 -1.11
CA GLY A 160 -5.79 6.84 -1.33
C GLY A 160 -4.87 7.42 -0.26
N ASP A 161 -3.65 7.75 -0.65
CA ASP A 161 -2.67 8.27 0.30
C ASP A 161 -3.04 9.66 0.82
N ALA A 162 -3.75 10.48 0.02
CA ALA A 162 -4.27 11.76 0.46
C ALA A 162 -5.29 11.57 1.60
N GLY A 163 -6.29 10.70 1.41
CA GLY A 163 -7.28 10.42 2.46
C GLY A 163 -6.65 9.83 3.73
N ALA A 164 -5.66 8.95 3.59
CA ALA A 164 -4.91 8.43 4.74
C ALA A 164 -4.11 9.53 5.47
N THR A 165 -3.42 10.38 4.72
CA THR A 165 -2.68 11.52 5.28
C THR A 165 -3.62 12.50 5.97
N ASP A 166 -4.76 12.85 5.36
CA ASP A 166 -5.75 13.77 5.94
C ASP A 166 -6.31 13.24 7.26
N TYR A 167 -6.62 11.94 7.30
CA TYR A 167 -7.07 11.27 8.53
C TYR A 167 -6.00 11.30 9.63
N LEU A 168 -4.75 10.98 9.29
CA LEU A 168 -3.64 11.04 10.25
C LEU A 168 -3.40 12.48 10.73
N THR A 169 -3.41 13.45 9.83
CA THR A 169 -3.32 14.88 10.16
C THR A 169 -4.37 15.28 11.18
N GLY A 170 -5.65 14.93 10.96
CA GLY A 170 -6.73 15.27 11.89
C GLY A 170 -6.57 14.67 13.30
N ILE A 171 -6.02 13.47 13.42
CA ILE A 171 -5.75 12.90 14.76
C ILE A 171 -4.58 13.64 15.43
N TYR A 172 -3.51 13.95 14.69
CA TYR A 172 -2.36 14.66 15.25
C TYR A 172 -2.71 16.09 15.65
N ASP A 173 -3.52 16.77 14.85
CA ASP A 173 -4.03 18.11 15.10
C ASP A 173 -4.78 18.19 16.44
N THR A 174 -5.59 17.17 16.73
CA THR A 174 -6.38 17.10 17.97
C THR A 174 -5.60 16.59 19.18
N ARG A 175 -4.61 15.69 19.00
CA ARG A 175 -3.92 15.02 20.13
C ARG A 175 -2.52 15.53 20.43
N TYR A 176 -1.91 16.29 19.52
CA TYR A 176 -0.51 16.69 19.64
C TYR A 176 -0.35 18.20 19.75
N VAL A 177 -0.45 18.91 18.63
CA VAL A 177 -0.37 20.37 18.55
C VAL A 177 -1.24 20.82 17.40
N ASP A 178 -2.04 21.86 17.63
CA ASP A 178 -2.89 22.50 16.61
C ASP A 178 -2.06 22.95 15.39
N GLY A 179 -2.63 22.77 14.20
CA GLY A 179 -1.98 23.04 12.92
C GLY A 179 -0.97 21.99 12.49
N TRP A 180 -0.97 20.78 13.05
CA TRP A 180 -0.04 19.72 12.64
C TRP A 180 -0.24 19.35 11.18
N GLN A 181 0.84 19.16 10.42
CA GLN A 181 0.79 18.78 9.01
C GLN A 181 1.84 17.72 8.66
N PHE A 182 1.52 16.88 7.67
CA PHE A 182 2.46 15.96 7.03
C PHE A 182 2.75 16.42 5.60
N HIS A 183 3.99 16.86 5.35
CA HIS A 183 4.44 17.40 4.06
C HIS A 183 5.03 16.36 3.10
N GLY A 184 5.00 15.08 3.50
CA GLY A 184 5.48 13.97 2.70
C GLY A 184 5.80 12.78 3.57
N ILE A 185 4.93 11.77 3.57
CA ILE A 185 5.13 10.53 4.31
C ILE A 185 6.08 9.63 3.52
N LYS A 186 7.16 9.21 4.17
CA LYS A 186 8.21 8.35 3.61
C LYS A 186 8.17 6.92 4.14
N GLY A 187 7.47 6.70 5.25
CA GLY A 187 7.35 5.39 5.86
C GLY A 187 6.18 5.35 6.84
N VAL A 188 5.48 4.23 6.86
CA VAL A 188 4.46 3.90 7.85
C VAL A 188 4.75 2.49 8.32
N GLU A 189 4.68 2.24 9.62
CA GLU A 189 4.80 0.89 10.18
C GLU A 189 3.88 0.75 11.39
N TRP A 190 3.21 -0.39 11.50
CA TRP A 190 2.54 -0.75 12.74
C TRP A 190 3.52 -1.42 13.70
N ARG A 191 3.45 -1.06 14.98
CA ARG A 191 4.18 -1.68 16.10
C ARG A 191 3.27 -2.55 16.96
#